data_AF-A0A966R7C2-F1
#
_entry.id   AF-A0A966R7C2-F1
#
_cell.length_a   1.000
_cell.length_b   1.000
_cell.length_c   1.000
_cell.angle_alpha   90.00
_cell.angle_beta   90.00
_cell.angle_gamma   90.00
#
_symmetry.space_group_name_H-M   'P 1'
#
loop_
_entity.id
_entity.type
_entity.pdbx_description
1 polymer ?
#
loop_
_entity_poly.entity_id
_entity_poly.type
_entity_poly.pdbx_seq_one_letter_code
_entity_poly.pdbx_strand_id
1 'polypeptide(L)' 'MAANLGLQVKYSAISALVFFIVANPELYKLTQWLFGRFFKVAQPMGAATLPGLLLHTAVFFFAILGLMMVPGL' A
#
# COMPACT_ATOMS: atom_id res chain seq x y z
N MET A 1 -26.16 -16.15 1.93
CA MET A 1 -24.69 -16.22 1.88
C MET A 1 -24.09 -15.75 0.54
N ALA A 2 -24.71 -16.01 -0.63
CA ALA A 2 -24.14 -15.62 -1.94
C ALA A 2 -24.10 -14.11 -2.25
N ALA A 3 -24.99 -13.28 -1.67
CA ALA A 3 -25.08 -11.85 -1.98
C ALA A 3 -23.81 -11.04 -1.67
N ASN A 4 -22.94 -11.53 -0.78
CA ASN A 4 -21.75 -10.81 -0.34
C ASN A 4 -20.46 -11.23 -1.07
N LEU A 5 -20.50 -12.30 -1.89
CA LEU A 5 -19.31 -12.82 -2.55
C LEU A 5 -18.75 -11.82 -3.57
N GLY A 6 -19.61 -11.18 -4.37
CA GLY A 6 -19.19 -10.19 -5.37
C GLY A 6 -18.48 -8.99 -4.75
N LEU A 7 -18.98 -8.51 -3.60
CA LEU A 7 -18.35 -7.43 -2.85
C LEU A 7 -17.01 -7.86 -2.26
N GLN A 8 -16.95 -9.06 -1.66
CA GLN A 8 -15.72 -9.62 -1.12
C GLN A 8 -14.65 -9.78 -2.20
N VAL A 9 -15.00 -10.33 -3.38
CA VAL A 9 -14.08 -10.47 -4.51
C VAL A 9 -13.61 -9.11 -5.01
N LYS A 10 -14.52 -8.13 -5.15
CA LYS A 10 -14.17 -6.77 -5.58
C LYS A 10 -13.13 -6.14 -4.65
N TYR A 11 -13.38 -6.12 -3.34
CA TYR A 11 -12.45 -5.52 -2.39
C TYR A 11 -11.16 -6.33 -2.22
N SER A 12 -11.20 -7.65 -2.39
CA SER A 12 -9.99 -8.49 -2.41
C SER A 12 -9.12 -8.18 -3.63
N ALA A 13 -9.73 -7.99 -4.82
CA ALA A 13 -9.00 -7.61 -6.03
C ALA A 13 -8.40 -6.20 -5.90
N ILE A 14 -9.17 -5.22 -5.41
CA ILE A 14 -8.68 -3.85 -5.18
C ILE A 14 -7.51 -3.85 -4.18
N SER A 15 -7.65 -4.57 -3.05
CA SER A 15 -6.57 -4.66 -2.05
C SER A 15 -5.31 -5.33 -2.58
N ALA A 16 -5.42 -6.38 -3.38
CA ALA A 16 -4.27 -7.00 -4.03
C ALA A 16 -3.55 -6.05 -4.98
N LEU A 17 -4.28 -5.28 -5.79
CA LEU A 17 -3.71 -4.31 -6.72
C LEU A 17 -3.00 -3.15 -6.00
N VAL A 18 -3.62 -2.60 -4.97
CA VAL A 18 -3.02 -1.52 -4.18
C VAL A 18 -1.79 -2.03 -3.44
N PHE A 19 -1.85 -3.24 -2.86
CA PHE A 19 -0.69 -3.86 -2.23
C PHE A 19 0.46 -4.04 -3.22
N PHE A 20 0.18 -4.53 -4.42
CA PHE A 20 1.18 -4.71 -5.47
C PHE A 20 1.89 -3.39 -5.83
N ILE A 21 1.14 -2.30 -5.93
CA ILE A 21 1.70 -0.97 -6.20
C ILE A 21 2.52 -0.49 -5.00
N VAL A 22 1.98 -0.56 -3.79
CA VAL A 22 2.60 -0.01 -2.58
C VAL A 22 3.82 -0.81 -2.13
N ALA A 23 3.82 -2.12 -2.30
CA ALA A 23 4.90 -3.02 -1.89
C ALA A 23 6.04 -3.13 -2.94
N ASN A 24 5.94 -2.40 -4.05
CA ASN A 24 6.95 -2.37 -5.10
C ASN A 24 8.28 -1.72 -4.61
N PRO A 25 9.46 -2.34 -4.84
CA PRO A 25 10.78 -1.76 -4.55
C PRO A 25 11.02 -0.35 -5.12
N GLU A 26 10.48 -0.04 -6.31
CA GLU A 26 10.55 1.30 -6.90
C GLU A 26 9.75 2.32 -6.09
N LEU A 27 8.63 1.92 -5.50
CA LEU A 27 7.87 2.80 -4.62
C LEU A 27 8.60 3.04 -3.30
N TYR A 28 9.31 2.05 -2.77
CA TYR A 28 10.19 2.21 -1.61
C TYR A 28 11.35 3.17 -1.89
N LYS A 29 11.92 3.15 -3.11
CA LYS A 29 12.93 4.13 -3.52
C LYS A 29 12.35 5.54 -3.63
N LEU A 30 11.12 5.67 -4.13
CA LEU A 30 10.42 6.95 -4.23
C LEU A 30 10.12 7.54 -2.85
N THR A 31 9.61 6.74 -1.91
CA THR A 31 9.37 7.18 -0.53
C THR A 31 10.68 7.42 0.22
N GLN A 32 11.75 6.70 -0.10
CA GLN A 32 13.10 7.04 0.38
C GLN A 32 13.58 8.39 -0.16
N TRP A 33 13.26 8.76 -1.40
CA TRP A 33 13.58 10.09 -1.91
C TRP A 33 12.76 11.20 -1.21
N LEU A 34 11.48 10.95 -0.90
CA LEU A 34 10.59 11.90 -0.21
C LEU A 34 10.88 12.04 1.29
N PHE A 35 11.01 10.92 2.00
CA PHE A 35 11.08 10.86 3.47
C PHE A 35 12.46 10.46 4.01
N GLY A 36 13.41 10.09 3.14
CA GLY A 36 14.75 9.62 3.52
C GLY A 36 15.59 10.63 4.31
N ARG A 37 15.19 11.91 4.31
CA ARG A 37 15.78 12.94 5.17
C ARG A 37 15.43 12.77 6.66
N PHE A 38 14.29 12.16 6.98
CA PHE A 38 13.83 11.97 8.35
C PHE A 38 14.19 10.59 8.89
N PHE A 39 14.01 9.54 8.09
CA PHE A 39 14.31 8.16 8.44
C PHE A 39 14.61 7.35 7.19
N LYS A 40 15.46 6.33 7.32
CA LYS A 40 15.85 5.48 6.18
C LYS A 40 14.69 4.55 5.82
N VAL A 41 14.04 4.74 4.68
CA VAL A 41 12.88 3.97 4.20
C VAL A 41 13.28 2.74 3.41
N ALA A 42 14.32 2.86 2.58
CA ALA A 42 14.79 1.78 1.71
C ALA A 42 16.31 1.60 1.77
N GLN A 43 16.76 0.37 1.55
CA GLN A 43 18.15 0.07 1.25
C GLN A 43 18.47 0.42 -0.22
N PRO A 44 19.76 0.52 -0.62
CA PRO A 44 20.14 0.91 -1.98
C PRO A 44 19.50 0.05 -3.08
N MET A 45 19.24 -1.23 -2.80
CA MET A 45 18.60 -2.17 -3.73
C MET A 45 17.06 -2.13 -3.69
N GLY A 46 16.44 -1.20 -2.95
CA GLY A 46 14.98 -1.08 -2.83
C GLY A 46 14.32 -1.99 -1.78
N ALA A 47 15.13 -2.72 -0.98
CA ALA A 47 14.60 -3.50 0.13
C ALA A 47 14.09 -2.58 1.25
N ALA A 48 12.93 -2.90 1.81
CA ALA A 48 12.34 -2.14 2.91
C ALA A 48 13.21 -2.21 4.18
N THR A 49 13.32 -1.09 4.89
CA THR A 49 13.74 -1.09 6.30
C THR A 49 12.52 -1.26 7.20
N LEU A 50 12.72 -1.51 8.50
CA LEU A 50 11.60 -1.54 9.46
C LEU A 50 10.75 -0.26 9.45
N PRO A 51 11.32 0.97 9.57
CA PRO A 51 10.51 2.19 9.49
C PRO A 51 9.89 2.38 8.10
N GLY A 52 10.55 1.93 7.02
CA GLY A 52 9.97 1.98 5.68
C GLY A 52 8.77 1.05 5.51
N LEU A 53 8.83 -0.15 6.08
CA LEU A 53 7.72 -1.11 6.08
C LEU A 53 6.52 -0.56 6.84
N LEU A 54 6.76 0.09 7.99
CA LEU A 54 5.69 0.74 8.75
C LEU A 54 5.05 1.90 7.97
N LEU A 55 5.87 2.73 7.30
CA LEU A 55 5.36 3.80 6.44
C LEU A 55 4.48 3.23 5.32
N HIS A 56 4.95 2.22 4.60
CA HIS A 56 4.20 1.61 3.49
C HIS A 56 2.95 0.86 3.96
N THR A 57 2.97 0.30 5.16
CA THR A 57 1.79 -0.32 5.78
C THR A 57 0.72 0.73 6.09
N ALA A 58 1.11 1.89 6.64
CA ALA A 58 0.20 3.01 6.87
C ALA A 58 -0.36 3.54 5.54
N VAL A 59 0.48 3.73 4.51
CA VAL A 59 0.05 4.15 3.18
C VAL A 59 -0.96 3.17 2.57
N PHE A 60 -0.68 1.87 2.64
CA PHE A 60 -1.60 0.82 2.18
C PHE A 60 -2.94 0.87 2.90
N PHE A 61 -2.92 0.98 4.24
CA PHE A 61 -4.12 1.07 5.06
C PHE A 61 -4.98 2.28 4.67
N PHE A 62 -4.40 3.47 4.59
CA PHE A 62 -5.14 4.69 4.23
C PHE A 62 -5.62 4.67 2.77
N ALA A 63 -4.84 4.11 1.85
CA ALA A 63 -5.27 3.96 0.46
C ALA A 63 -6.52 3.08 0.34
N ILE A 64 -6.52 1.92 1.00
CA ILE A 64 -7.67 1.01 0.97
C ILE A 64 -8.86 1.56 1.74
N LEU A 65 -8.64 2.18 2.89
CA LEU A 65 -9.70 2.87 3.63
C LEU A 65 -10.36 3.92 2.73
N GLY A 66 -9.57 4.77 2.07
CA GLY A 66 -10.06 5.77 1.14
C GLY A 66 -10.89 5.16 0.01
N LEU A 67 -10.37 4.11 -0.65
CA LEU A 67 -11.07 3.43 -1.74
C LEU A 67 -12.37 2.77 -1.27
N MET A 68 -12.43 2.22 -0.06
CA MET A 68 -13.65 1.64 0.50
C MET A 68 -14.68 2.70 0.90
N MET A 69 -14.24 3.92 1.21
CA MET A 69 -15.12 5.03 1.57
C MET A 69 -15.72 5.74 0.34
N VAL A 70 -15.20 5.52 -0.88
CA VAL A 70 -15.75 6.10 -2.11
C VAL A 70 -17.06 5.36 -2.47
N PRO A 71 -18.21 6.04 -2.44
CA PRO A 71 -19.47 5.43 -2.85
C PRO A 71 -19.46 5.16 -4.36
N GLY A 72 -19.72 3.92 -4.77
CA GLY A 72 -19.87 3.55 -6.18
C GLY A 72 -18.60 3.10 -6.90
N LEU A 73 -17.47 2.98 -6.20
CA LEU A 73 -16.30 2.19 -6.64
C LEU A 73 -16.59 0.69 -6.52
#